data_AF-A0A1G6P181-F1
#
_entry.id   AF-A0A1G6P181-F1
#
_cell.length_a   1.000
_cell.length_b   1.000
_cell.length_c   1.000
_cell.angle_alpha   90.00
_cell.angle_beta   90.00
_cell.angle_gamma   90.00
#
_symmetry.space_group_name_H-M   'P 1'
#
loop_
_entity.id
_entity.type
_entity.pdbx_description
1 polymer ?
#
loop_
_entity_poly.entity_id
_entity_poly.type
_entity_poly.pdbx_seq_one_letter_code
_entity_poly.pdbx_strand_id
1 'polypeptide(L)' 'MPKINVAKPFNFQKGGKVQLFKKGEQDVDPEVAEHAEKRGYLVAPKAKASAAEPEAKPAAEPK' A
#
# COMPACT_ATOMS: atom_id res chain seq x y z
N MET A 1 -3.59 -0.69 18.76
CA MET A 1 -3.87 0.09 17.55
C MET A 1 -3.30 -0.71 16.38
N PRO A 2 -4.06 -0.95 15.29
CA PRO A 2 -3.56 -1.72 14.15
C PRO A 2 -2.53 -0.95 13.33
N LYS A 3 -1.51 -1.67 12.88
CA LYS A 3 -0.48 -1.14 11.99
C LYS A 3 -0.83 -1.47 10.54
N ILE A 4 -1.01 -0.45 9.72
CA ILE A 4 -1.29 -0.60 8.30
C ILE A 4 -0.15 -0.03 7.46
N ASN A 5 0.06 -0.58 6.27
CA ASN A 5 0.97 -0.01 5.29
C ASN A 5 0.16 0.70 4.21
N VAL A 6 0.17 2.02 4.20
CA VAL A 6 -0.59 2.84 3.26
C VAL A 6 0.17 2.93 1.94
N ALA A 7 -0.41 2.45 0.84
CA ALA A 7 0.17 2.56 -0.51
C ALA A 7 -0.02 3.96 -1.11
N LYS A 8 -1.21 4.53 -0.89
CA LYS A 8 -1.62 5.83 -1.43
C LYS A 8 -2.10 6.70 -0.28
N PRO A 9 -1.56 7.93 -0.12
CA PRO A 9 -2.01 8.81 0.93
C PRO A 9 -3.50 9.14 0.75
N PHE A 10 -4.23 9.18 1.86
CA PHE A 10 -5.67 9.42 1.84
C PHE A 10 -6.09 10.23 3.07
N ASN A 11 -7.26 10.84 2.97
CA ASN A 11 -7.88 11.62 4.02
C ASN A 11 -9.00 10.79 4.65
N PHE A 12 -9.06 10.75 5.98
CA PHE A 12 -10.13 10.09 6.72
C PHE A 12 -10.75 11.06 7.71
N GLN A 13 -12.09 11.13 7.71
CA GLN A 13 -12.83 12.00 8.62
C GLN A 13 -13.17 11.21 9.89
N LYS A 14 -12.69 11.70 11.04
CA LYS A 14 -12.98 11.13 12.35
C LYS A 14 -13.38 12.23 13.33
N GLY A 15 -14.53 12.07 13.98
CA GLY A 15 -15.00 13.01 15.00
C GLY A 15 -15.09 14.47 14.51
N GLY A 16 -15.47 14.70 13.25
CA GLY A 16 -15.56 16.03 12.65
C GLY A 16 -14.24 16.64 12.18
N LYS A 17 -13.10 15.97 12.35
CA LYS A 17 -11.79 16.39 11.83
C LYS A 17 -11.35 15.47 10.68
N VAL A 18 -10.71 16.04 9.67
CA VAL A 18 -10.09 15.28 8.58
C VAL A 18 -8.62 15.06 8.92
N GLN A 19 -8.21 13.80 9.03
CA GLN A 19 -6.82 13.42 9.27
C GLN A 19 -6.20 12.87 7.98
N LEU A 20 -4.99 13.33 7.66
CA LEU A 20 -4.22 12.86 6.51
C LEU A 20 -3.36 11.66 6.92
N PHE A 21 -3.52 10.55 6.22
CA PHE A 21 -2.69 9.36 6.34
C PHE A 21 -1.70 9.35 5.19
N LYS A 22 -0.40 9.45 5.51
CA LYS A 22 0.68 9.44 4.52
C LYS A 22 0.96 8.00 4.06
N LYS A 23 1.63 7.88 2.92
CA LYS A 23 2.16 6.61 2.43
C LYS A 23 3.19 6.04 3.42
N GLY A 24 3.15 4.74 3.65
CA GLY A 24 4.06 4.00 4.52
C GLY A 24 3.36 3.30 5.68
N GLU A 25 4.16 2.68 6.53
CA GLU A 25 3.67 2.01 7.73
C GLU A 25 3.28 3.04 8.79
N GLN A 26 2.03 2.98 9.24
CA GLN A 26 1.53 3.82 10.31
C GLN A 26 0.59 3.05 11.22
N ASP A 27 0.67 3.38 12.51
CA ASP A 27 -0.30 2.92 13.49
C ASP A 27 -1.56 3.79 13.38
N VAL A 28 -2.70 3.15 13.16
CA VAL A 28 -3.97 3.81 12.91
C VAL A 28 -5.08 3.18 13.75
N ASP A 29 -6.23 3.84 13.80
CA ASP A 29 -7.42 3.24 14.41
C ASP A 29 -7.98 2.10 13.54
N PRO A 30 -8.69 1.12 14.15
CA PRO A 30 -9.32 0.03 13.41
C PRO A 30 -10.29 0.49 12.32
N GLU A 31 -11.04 1.58 12.56
CA GLU A 31 -11.93 2.17 11.56
C GLU A 31 -11.19 2.67 10.31
N VAL A 32 -10.00 3.24 10.51
CA VAL A 32 -9.14 3.73 9.42
C VAL A 32 -8.56 2.55 8.64
N ALA A 33 -8.14 1.50 9.35
CA ALA A 33 -7.62 0.29 8.74
C ALA A 33 -8.68 -0.38 7.85
N GLU A 34 -9.91 -0.55 8.34
CA GLU A 34 -11.02 -1.09 7.55
C GLU A 34 -11.36 -0.21 6.34
N HIS A 35 -11.38 1.11 6.51
CA HIS A 35 -11.65 2.04 5.41
C HIS A 35 -10.57 1.96 4.34
N ALA A 36 -9.30 1.93 4.76
CA ALA A 36 -8.15 1.83 3.89
C ALA A 36 -8.13 0.50 3.14
N GLU A 37 -8.49 -0.60 3.80
CA GLU A 37 -8.61 -1.92 3.18
C GLU A 37 -9.73 -1.96 2.13
N LYS A 38 -10.95 -1.55 2.52
CA LYS A 38 -12.14 -1.53 1.63
C LYS A 38 -11.95 -0.63 0.40
N ARG A 39 -11.19 0.46 0.54
CA ARG A 39 -10.91 1.41 -0.55
C ARG A 39 -9.66 1.05 -1.37
N GLY A 40 -8.87 0.06 -0.94
CA GLY A 40 -7.61 -0.29 -1.60
C GLY A 40 -6.51 0.77 -1.43
N TYR A 41 -6.51 1.49 -0.31
CA TYR A 41 -5.42 2.40 0.06
C TYR A 41 -4.23 1.69 0.70
N LEU A 42 -4.39 0.43 1.12
CA LEU A 42 -3.30 -0.37 1.66
C LEU A 42 -2.37 -0.85 0.57
N VAL A 43 -1.09 -0.98 0.90
CA VAL A 43 -0.15 -1.80 0.13
C VAL A 43 -0.73 -3.19 0.18
N ALA A 44 -1.16 -3.69 -0.99
CA ALA A 44 -1.52 -5.09 -1.14
C ALA A 44 -0.44 -5.89 -0.42
N PRO A 45 -0.79 -6.79 0.51
CA PRO A 45 0.21 -7.60 1.17
C PRO A 45 1.04 -8.15 0.03
N LYS A 46 2.34 -7.87 0.08
CA LYS A 46 3.30 -8.40 -0.86
C LYS A 46 3.27 -9.91 -0.55
N ALA A 47 2.26 -10.62 -1.06
CA ALA A 47 2.35 -12.01 -1.39
C ALA A 47 3.70 -12.06 -2.08
N LYS A 48 4.65 -12.66 -1.36
CA LYS A 48 6.09 -12.64 -1.59
C LYS A 48 6.42 -11.97 -2.90
N ALA A 49 7.24 -10.92 -2.87
CA ALA A 49 8.17 -10.77 -3.98
C ALA A 49 8.95 -12.09 -4.06
N SER A 50 8.39 -13.09 -4.77
CA SER A 50 9.15 -13.82 -5.75
C SER A 50 9.95 -12.74 -6.45
N ALA A 51 11.26 -12.78 -6.23
CA ALA A 51 12.20 -12.86 -7.33
C ALA A 51 11.54 -12.50 -8.67
N ALA A 52 11.39 -11.21 -8.89
CA ALA A 52 11.29 -10.63 -10.21
C ALA A 52 12.24 -9.45 -10.13
N GLU A 53 13.52 -9.78 -10.01
CA GLU A 53 14.52 -8.99 -10.71
C GLU A 53 13.97 -8.75 -12.11
N PRO A 54 14.00 -7.50 -12.62
CA PRO A 54 13.82 -7.32 -14.04
C PRO A 54 15.03 -7.97 -14.69
N GLU A 55 14.91 -9.25 -15.07
CA GLU A 55 15.79 -9.81 -16.09
C GLU A 55 15.53 -8.98 -17.34
N ALA A 56 16.35 -7.94 -17.45
CA ALA A 56 16.57 -7.17 -18.64
C ALA A 56 16.75 -8.18 -19.77
N LYS A 57 15.81 -8.17 -20.72
CA LYS A 57 15.98 -8.84 -22.00
C LYS A 57 17.36 -8.49 -22.54
N PRO A 58 18.29 -9.44 -22.73
CA PRO A 58 19.30 -9.25 -23.74
C PRO A 58 18.60 -9.51 -25.06
N ALA A 59 18.43 -8.46 -25.85
CA ALA A 59 18.30 -8.60 -27.29
C ALA A 59 19.59 -9.24 -27.83
N ALA A 60 19.47 -10.33 -28.59
CA ALA A 60 20.37 -10.85 -29.62
C ALA A 60 19.95 -12.30 -29.94
N GLU A 61 19.89 -12.86 -31.14
CA GLU A 61 19.87 -12.45 -32.56
C GLU A 61 19.56 -13.77 -33.34
N PRO A 62 19.27 -13.73 -34.66
CA PRO A 62 18.71 -14.86 -35.40
C PRO A 62 19.77 -15.90 -35.79
N LYS A 63 19.34 -17.14 -36.05
CA LYS A 63 20.04 -18.07 -36.93
C LYS A 63 19.08 -19.02 -37.63
#